data_AF-A0A839YAY9-F1
#
_entry.id   AF-A0A839YAY9-F1
#
_cell.length_a   1.000
_cell.length_b   1.000
_cell.length_c   1.000
_cell.angle_alpha   90.00
_cell.angle_beta   90.00
_cell.angle_gamma   90.00
#
_symmetry.space_group_name_H-M   'P 1'
#
loop_
_entity.id
_entity.type
_entity.pdbx_description
1 polymer ?
#
loop_
_entity_poly.entity_id
_entity_poly.type
_entity_poly.pdbx_seq_one_letter_code
_entity_poly.pdbx_strand_id
1 'polypeptide(L)'
;MDGFSYDGRLVVSGWTFDPETAASIDVHAYVDGQLAAVATANGSRPDVAGVYPSYGPSHGWSFDLGKRSAGVHQVCVYAINVGGGDTNPVLGCRTFTVAGNPALNPVGNVELVALIAEGLFMQGWTLDPETPASIDVHVYLDGRLATVTTADRSRPDVADVYPAYGAAHGFSAVLPTPGAGVHSVCAFAINVGDGTTNPQLGCRQFTVAPANPGDDVDCNDFATQRAAQEWFNRYYPYYGDVARLDGNNDGRACESLP
;
A
#
# COMPACT_ATOMS: atom_id res chain seq x y z
N MET A 1 -23.13 -0.70 26.59
CA MET A 1 -23.11 0.34 25.52
C MET A 1 -24.39 0.19 24.70
N ASP A 2 -25.30 1.16 24.80
CA ASP A 2 -26.62 1.13 24.12
C ASP A 2 -26.68 2.06 22.90
N GLY A 3 -25.81 3.08 22.80
CA GLY A 3 -25.65 3.92 21.62
C GLY A 3 -24.28 3.78 20.95
N PHE A 4 -24.27 3.80 19.62
CA PHE A 4 -23.07 3.75 18.78
C PHE A 4 -23.38 4.40 17.42
N SER A 5 -22.50 5.27 16.94
CA SER A 5 -22.57 5.84 15.60
C SER A 5 -21.19 6.22 15.08
N TYR A 6 -21.02 6.17 13.76
CA TYR A 6 -19.87 6.72 13.05
C TYR A 6 -20.35 7.48 11.80
N ASP A 7 -20.39 8.80 11.88
CA ASP A 7 -20.73 9.71 10.76
C ASP A 7 -19.64 10.77 10.62
N GLY A 8 -18.41 10.30 10.34
CA GLY A 8 -17.19 11.11 10.37
C GLY A 8 -16.58 11.31 11.77
N ARG A 9 -17.33 11.03 12.84
CA ARG A 9 -16.86 10.96 14.22
C ARG A 9 -17.46 9.74 14.92
N LEU A 10 -16.67 9.07 15.75
CA LEU A 10 -17.12 7.97 16.59
C LEU A 10 -17.81 8.53 17.83
N VAL A 11 -19.10 8.26 17.99
CA VAL A 11 -19.86 8.61 19.19
C VAL A 11 -20.47 7.36 19.80
N VAL A 12 -20.23 7.15 21.10
CA VAL A 12 -20.78 6.02 21.86
C VAL A 12 -21.45 6.51 23.14
N SER A 13 -22.48 5.80 23.59
CA SER A 13 -23.20 6.15 24.81
C SER A 13 -23.73 4.92 25.55
N GLY A 14 -24.11 5.14 26.79
CA GLY A 14 -24.66 4.11 27.64
C GLY A 14 -25.03 4.61 29.01
N TRP A 15 -25.19 3.65 29.90
CA TRP A 15 -25.31 3.86 31.32
C TRP A 15 -24.53 2.77 32.05
N THR A 16 -24.18 3.02 33.30
CA THR A 16 -23.63 2.03 34.23
C THR A 16 -23.82 2.52 35.65
N PHE A 17 -23.92 1.58 36.59
CA PHE A 17 -23.85 1.85 38.02
C PHE A 17 -23.12 0.68 38.68
N ASP A 18 -22.60 0.93 39.86
CA ASP A 18 -22.00 -0.10 40.72
C ASP A 18 -23.02 -0.48 41.80
N PRO A 19 -23.37 -1.77 41.98
CA PRO A 19 -24.33 -2.20 42.99
C PRO A 19 -23.96 -1.82 44.44
N GLU A 20 -22.68 -1.52 44.70
CA GLU A 20 -22.19 -1.17 46.03
C GLU A 20 -22.28 0.34 46.34
N THR A 21 -22.68 1.19 45.39
CA THR A 21 -22.87 2.63 45.62
C THR A 21 -23.98 3.25 44.78
N ALA A 22 -24.68 4.24 45.35
CA ALA A 22 -25.61 5.08 44.59
C ALA A 22 -24.91 6.23 43.84
N ALA A 23 -23.63 6.48 44.11
CA ALA A 23 -22.85 7.50 43.41
C ALA A 23 -22.53 7.07 41.96
N SER A 24 -22.43 8.03 41.05
CA SER A 24 -21.94 7.79 39.69
C SER A 24 -20.49 7.31 39.73
N ILE A 25 -20.14 6.36 38.86
CA ILE A 25 -18.80 5.81 38.72
C ILE A 25 -18.12 6.28 37.42
N ASP A 26 -16.81 6.10 37.33
CA ASP A 26 -16.06 6.40 36.12
C ASP A 26 -16.25 5.33 35.04
N VAL A 27 -16.11 5.76 33.80
CA VAL A 27 -16.21 4.95 32.59
C VAL A 27 -15.02 5.25 31.72
N HIS A 28 -14.35 4.21 31.25
CA HIS A 28 -13.22 4.33 30.35
C HIS A 28 -13.59 3.80 28.97
N ALA A 29 -13.33 4.58 27.93
CA ALA A 29 -13.43 4.15 26.55
C ALA A 29 -12.03 3.92 25.97
N TYR A 30 -11.84 2.77 25.35
CA TYR A 30 -10.63 2.39 24.64
C TYR A 30 -10.95 2.24 23.18
N VAL A 31 -10.08 2.77 22.30
CA VAL A 31 -10.13 2.53 20.86
C VAL A 31 -8.85 1.80 20.48
N ASP A 32 -8.99 0.64 19.84
CA ASP A 32 -7.89 -0.25 19.44
C ASP A 32 -6.95 -0.60 20.62
N GLY A 33 -7.54 -0.80 21.80
CA GLY A 33 -6.83 -1.12 23.04
C GLY A 33 -6.15 0.07 23.72
N GLN A 34 -6.18 1.27 23.14
CA GLN A 34 -5.62 2.48 23.73
C GLN A 34 -6.69 3.30 24.44
N LEU A 35 -6.38 3.82 25.64
CA LEU A 35 -7.32 4.69 26.37
C LEU A 35 -7.61 5.94 25.56
N ALA A 36 -8.86 6.11 25.14
CA ALA A 36 -9.30 7.19 24.27
C ALA A 36 -10.00 8.30 25.05
N ALA A 37 -10.80 7.95 26.06
CA ALA A 37 -11.49 8.91 26.90
C ALA A 37 -11.87 8.32 28.27
N VAL A 38 -12.05 9.21 29.25
CA VAL A 38 -12.57 8.91 30.59
C VAL A 38 -13.70 9.89 30.89
N ALA A 39 -14.78 9.42 31.48
CA ALA A 39 -15.88 10.26 31.96
C ALA A 39 -16.57 9.61 33.16
N THR A 40 -17.15 10.43 34.03
CA THR A 40 -18.05 9.96 35.07
C THR A 40 -19.45 9.74 34.48
N ALA A 41 -20.08 8.62 34.81
CA ALA A 41 -21.44 8.29 34.37
C ALA A 41 -22.51 9.08 35.14
N ASN A 42 -22.48 10.41 35.11
CA ASN A 42 -23.40 11.27 35.86
C ASN A 42 -24.56 11.85 35.03
N GLY A 43 -24.69 11.43 33.77
CA GLY A 43 -25.75 11.86 32.87
C GLY A 43 -27.13 11.35 33.31
N SER A 44 -28.17 12.13 33.02
CA SER A 44 -29.55 11.78 33.42
C SER A 44 -30.13 10.64 32.57
N ARG A 45 -30.55 9.56 33.23
CA ARG A 45 -31.25 8.39 32.68
C ARG A 45 -32.47 8.04 33.53
N PRO A 46 -33.60 8.78 33.38
CA PRO A 46 -34.82 8.51 34.14
C PRO A 46 -35.41 7.13 33.86
N ASP A 47 -35.15 6.57 32.68
CA ASP A 47 -35.50 5.20 32.30
C ASP A 47 -34.79 4.17 33.20
N VAL A 48 -33.49 4.38 33.46
CA VAL A 48 -32.71 3.55 34.38
C VAL A 48 -33.22 3.70 35.81
N ALA A 49 -33.48 4.94 36.26
CA ALA A 49 -34.06 5.20 37.59
C ALA A 49 -35.45 4.56 37.78
N GLY A 50 -36.25 4.47 36.72
CA GLY A 50 -37.56 3.82 36.77
C GLY A 50 -37.47 2.31 37.08
N VAL A 51 -36.38 1.66 36.66
CA VAL A 51 -36.11 0.23 36.92
C VAL A 51 -35.31 0.04 38.21
N TYR A 52 -34.39 0.97 38.52
CA TYR A 52 -33.49 0.92 39.67
C TYR A 52 -33.62 2.18 40.56
N PRO A 53 -34.74 2.38 41.28
CA PRO A 53 -35.05 3.65 41.94
C PRO A 53 -34.04 4.06 43.02
N SER A 54 -33.41 3.09 43.71
CA SER A 54 -32.45 3.36 44.78
C SER A 54 -31.16 4.04 44.32
N TYR A 55 -30.84 3.97 43.02
CA TYR A 55 -29.61 4.54 42.45
C TYR A 55 -29.85 5.93 41.83
N GLY A 56 -31.11 6.31 41.57
CA GLY A 56 -31.45 7.57 40.91
C GLY A 56 -31.09 7.61 39.42
N PRO A 57 -31.25 8.77 38.75
CA PRO A 57 -31.07 8.87 37.30
C PRO A 57 -29.65 9.19 36.85
N SER A 58 -28.73 9.56 37.74
CA SER A 58 -27.39 10.06 37.37
C SER A 58 -26.41 8.93 37.03
N HIS A 59 -26.71 8.12 36.02
CA HIS A 59 -25.95 6.91 35.64
C HIS A 59 -25.64 6.81 34.14
N GLY A 60 -25.94 7.85 33.36
CA GLY A 60 -25.67 7.91 31.92
C GLY A 60 -24.28 8.43 31.57
N TRP A 61 -23.73 7.99 30.44
CA TRP A 61 -22.47 8.48 29.89
C TRP A 61 -22.53 8.59 28.35
N SER A 62 -21.70 9.47 27.79
CA SER A 62 -21.51 9.63 26.34
C SER A 62 -20.08 10.08 26.04
N PHE A 63 -19.50 9.51 24.99
CA PHE A 63 -18.18 9.89 24.47
C PHE A 63 -18.30 10.31 23.00
N ASP A 64 -17.74 11.47 22.67
CA ASP A 64 -17.28 11.77 21.32
C ASP A 64 -15.79 11.40 21.24
N LEU A 65 -15.51 10.29 20.58
CA LEU A 65 -14.18 9.72 20.41
C LEU A 65 -13.52 10.18 19.09
N GLY A 66 -14.06 11.20 18.42
CA GLY A 66 -13.44 11.86 17.27
C GLY A 66 -13.41 11.04 15.97
N LYS A 67 -12.78 11.62 14.93
CA LYS A 67 -12.56 10.97 13.63
C LYS A 67 -11.59 9.79 13.78
N ARG A 68 -11.76 8.77 12.95
CA ARG A 68 -10.83 7.64 12.82
C ARG A 68 -10.32 7.55 11.39
N SER A 69 -9.10 7.05 11.23
CA SER A 69 -8.49 6.78 9.93
C SER A 69 -9.27 5.71 9.19
N ALA A 70 -9.07 5.60 7.88
CA ALA A 70 -9.58 4.47 7.12
C ALA A 70 -9.07 3.14 7.71
N GLY A 71 -9.94 2.13 7.73
CA GLY A 71 -9.61 0.81 8.27
C GLY A 71 -10.62 0.28 9.27
N VAL A 72 -10.27 -0.86 9.87
CA VAL A 72 -11.07 -1.53 10.89
C VAL A 72 -10.62 -1.08 12.27
N HIS A 73 -11.57 -0.64 13.08
CA HIS A 73 -11.35 -0.18 14.44
C HIS A 73 -12.25 -0.91 15.42
N GLN A 74 -11.83 -0.97 16.68
CA GLN A 74 -12.64 -1.49 17.78
C GLN A 74 -12.72 -0.47 18.91
N VAL A 75 -13.94 -0.22 19.39
CA VAL A 75 -14.17 0.52 20.64
C VAL A 75 -14.63 -0.44 21.72
N CYS A 76 -14.00 -0.39 22.89
CA CYS A 76 -14.42 -1.10 24.09
C CYS A 76 -14.62 -0.12 25.23
N VAL A 77 -15.73 -0.25 25.94
CA VAL A 77 -16.07 0.63 27.07
C VAL A 77 -16.12 -0.21 28.35
N TYR A 78 -15.51 0.29 29.42
CA TYR A 78 -15.42 -0.36 30.73
C TYR A 78 -16.02 0.53 31.80
N ALA A 79 -16.76 -0.06 32.73
CA ALA A 79 -17.07 0.60 34.00
C ALA A 79 -15.89 0.44 34.95
N ILE A 80 -15.62 1.49 35.73
CA ILE A 80 -14.55 1.47 36.73
C ILE A 80 -15.18 1.15 38.08
N ASN A 81 -14.86 -0.05 38.56
CA ASN A 81 -15.40 -0.62 39.79
C ASN A 81 -15.01 0.23 40.99
N VAL A 82 -15.94 0.38 41.94
CA VAL A 82 -15.67 1.05 43.22
C VAL A 82 -16.17 0.17 44.35
N GLY A 83 -15.35 -0.02 45.39
CA GLY A 83 -15.72 -0.92 46.50
C GLY A 83 -15.05 -2.28 46.38
N GLY A 84 -15.82 -3.36 46.58
CA GLY A 84 -15.28 -4.71 46.57
C GLY A 84 -15.03 -5.22 45.16
N GLY A 85 -14.07 -6.14 44.99
CA GLY A 85 -13.78 -6.77 43.70
C GLY A 85 -12.63 -6.12 42.92
N ASP A 86 -11.94 -6.95 42.13
CA ASP A 86 -10.67 -6.59 41.48
C ASP A 86 -10.78 -6.45 39.95
N THR A 87 -11.99 -6.29 39.41
CA THR A 87 -12.24 -6.24 37.96
C THR A 87 -13.04 -5.03 37.53
N ASN A 88 -12.63 -4.41 36.41
CA ASN A 88 -13.40 -3.39 35.72
C ASN A 88 -14.19 -4.06 34.58
N PRO A 89 -15.51 -4.22 34.69
CA PRO A 89 -16.28 -4.98 33.71
C PRO A 89 -16.41 -4.23 32.38
N VAL A 90 -16.37 -4.98 31.27
CA VAL A 90 -16.64 -4.45 29.93
C VAL A 90 -18.14 -4.20 29.75
N LEU A 91 -18.52 -2.95 29.50
CA LEU A 91 -19.88 -2.53 29.18
C LEU A 91 -20.26 -2.82 27.72
N GLY A 92 -19.26 -3.06 26.88
CA GLY A 92 -19.43 -3.55 25.51
C GLY A 92 -18.24 -3.20 24.62
N CYS A 93 -18.00 -4.06 23.63
CA CYS A 93 -17.09 -3.80 22.53
C CYS A 93 -17.86 -3.79 21.20
N ARG A 94 -17.48 -2.91 20.28
CA ARG A 94 -17.99 -2.89 18.90
C ARG A 94 -16.84 -2.68 17.93
N THR A 95 -16.79 -3.52 16.90
CA THR A 95 -15.92 -3.33 15.74
C THR A 95 -16.69 -2.56 14.67
N PHE A 96 -16.01 -1.62 14.00
CA PHE A 96 -16.57 -0.86 12.89
C PHE A 96 -15.49 -0.59 11.85
N THR A 97 -15.94 -0.30 10.63
CA THR A 97 -15.05 -0.01 9.50
C THR A 97 -15.26 1.43 9.07
N VAL A 98 -14.15 2.16 8.94
CA VAL A 98 -14.09 3.48 8.32
C VAL A 98 -13.70 3.28 6.87
N ALA A 99 -14.57 3.68 5.95
CA ALA A 99 -14.26 3.62 4.53
C ALA A 99 -13.17 4.66 4.18
N GLY A 100 -12.18 4.22 3.40
CA GLY A 100 -11.24 5.14 2.76
C GLY A 100 -11.87 5.89 1.59
N ASN A 101 -11.15 6.89 1.08
CA ASN A 101 -11.59 7.72 -0.05
C ASN A 101 -10.66 7.53 -1.26
N PRO A 102 -11.14 6.98 -2.39
CA PRO A 102 -10.32 6.81 -3.59
C PRO A 102 -9.75 8.10 -4.16
N ALA A 103 -10.37 9.26 -3.89
CA ALA A 103 -9.87 10.56 -4.31
C ALA A 103 -8.62 11.02 -3.55
N LEU A 104 -8.28 10.33 -2.45
CA LEU A 104 -7.08 10.56 -1.65
C LEU A 104 -5.95 9.58 -2.00
N ASN A 105 -6.14 8.67 -2.96
CA ASN A 105 -5.04 7.82 -3.42
C ASN A 105 -3.92 8.67 -4.04
N PRO A 106 -2.65 8.24 -3.89
CA PRO A 106 -1.52 8.86 -4.56
C PRO A 106 -1.73 9.00 -6.06
N VAL A 107 -1.16 10.05 -6.62
CA VAL A 107 -1.14 10.31 -8.06
C VAL A 107 0.29 10.47 -8.54
N GLY A 108 0.54 10.06 -9.77
CA GLY A 108 1.86 10.14 -10.37
C GLY A 108 1.96 9.29 -11.62
N ASN A 109 3.15 9.21 -12.20
CA ASN A 109 3.41 8.33 -13.31
C ASN A 109 4.88 7.91 -13.42
N VAL A 110 5.10 6.73 -14.02
CA VAL A 110 6.42 6.36 -14.56
C VAL A 110 6.62 7.11 -15.89
N GLU A 111 7.79 7.72 -16.06
CA GLU A 111 8.11 8.55 -17.23
C GLU A 111 9.13 7.89 -18.16
N LEU A 112 10.13 7.23 -17.58
CA LEU A 112 11.20 6.60 -18.35
C LEU A 112 11.56 5.26 -17.71
N VAL A 113 11.78 4.28 -18.59
CA VAL A 113 12.40 2.99 -18.30
C VAL A 113 13.42 2.73 -19.39
N ALA A 114 14.67 2.50 -19.02
CA ALA A 114 15.77 2.29 -19.97
C ALA A 114 16.80 1.32 -19.40
N LEU A 115 17.38 0.49 -20.26
CA LEU A 115 18.61 -0.22 -19.93
C LEU A 115 19.79 0.74 -20.13
N ILE A 116 20.55 0.97 -19.08
CA ILE A 116 21.79 1.76 -19.05
C ILE A 116 22.97 0.86 -18.64
N ALA A 117 24.19 1.40 -18.66
CA ALA A 117 25.39 0.61 -18.35
C ALA A 117 25.36 0.04 -16.91
N GLU A 118 24.75 0.77 -15.98
CA GLU A 118 24.66 0.45 -14.56
C GLU A 118 23.52 -0.52 -14.23
N GLY A 119 22.53 -0.69 -15.13
CA GLY A 119 21.36 -1.51 -14.86
C GLY A 119 20.09 -1.09 -15.60
N LEU A 120 18.94 -1.55 -15.11
CA LEU A 120 17.62 -1.06 -15.53
C LEU A 120 17.29 0.22 -14.75
N PHE A 121 17.34 1.36 -15.44
CA PHE A 121 16.94 2.65 -14.90
C PHE A 121 15.45 2.90 -15.06
N MET A 122 14.84 3.44 -14.01
CA MET A 122 13.45 3.92 -14.01
C MET A 122 13.38 5.27 -13.31
N GLN A 123 12.55 6.18 -13.82
CA GLN A 123 12.17 7.40 -13.10
C GLN A 123 10.72 7.80 -13.34
N GLY A 124 10.24 8.66 -12.47
CA GLY A 124 8.93 9.30 -12.56
C GLY A 124 8.71 10.28 -11.42
N TRP A 125 7.45 10.50 -11.09
CA TRP A 125 7.05 11.25 -9.90
C TRP A 125 5.80 10.64 -9.28
N THR A 126 5.59 10.92 -8.00
CA THR A 126 4.33 10.65 -7.31
C THR A 126 4.18 11.57 -6.11
N LEU A 127 2.93 11.88 -5.76
CA LEU A 127 2.55 12.59 -4.54
C LEU A 127 1.30 11.97 -3.94
N ASP A 128 1.11 12.14 -2.65
CA ASP A 128 -0.10 11.74 -1.92
C ASP A 128 -0.90 12.99 -1.52
N PRO A 129 -2.18 13.12 -1.91
CA PRO A 129 -3.01 14.27 -1.55
C PRO A 129 -3.13 14.55 -0.03
N GLU A 130 -2.82 13.59 0.82
CA GLU A 130 -2.96 13.69 2.27
C GLU A 130 -1.70 14.16 2.99
N THR A 131 -0.57 14.32 2.28
CA THR A 131 0.68 14.77 2.89
C THR A 131 1.56 15.58 1.92
N PRO A 132 2.17 16.71 2.37
CA PRO A 132 3.17 17.40 1.57
C PRO A 132 4.53 16.68 1.56
N ALA A 133 4.75 15.71 2.45
CA ALA A 133 5.99 14.93 2.49
C ALA A 133 6.07 13.94 1.32
N SER A 134 7.27 13.66 0.86
CA SER A 134 7.53 12.60 -0.12
C SER A 134 7.08 11.24 0.42
N ILE A 135 6.52 10.40 -0.46
CA ILE A 135 6.10 9.04 -0.13
C ILE A 135 7.05 7.99 -0.73
N ASP A 136 6.92 6.75 -0.25
CA ASP A 136 7.66 5.62 -0.80
C ASP A 136 7.07 5.14 -2.14
N VAL A 137 7.96 4.64 -2.98
CA VAL A 137 7.68 4.00 -4.26
C VAL A 137 8.26 2.60 -4.21
N HIS A 138 7.40 1.60 -4.36
CA HIS A 138 7.82 0.21 -4.50
C HIS A 138 7.97 -0.13 -5.97
N VAL A 139 9.15 -0.62 -6.36
CA VAL A 139 9.44 -1.06 -7.72
C VAL A 139 9.51 -2.58 -7.75
N TYR A 140 8.73 -3.18 -8.62
CA TYR A 140 8.63 -4.62 -8.82
C TYR A 140 9.21 -5.01 -10.16
N LEU A 141 10.06 -6.04 -10.18
CA LEU A 141 10.57 -6.71 -11.37
C LEU A 141 9.95 -8.10 -11.45
N ASP A 142 9.23 -8.38 -12.53
CA ASP A 142 8.49 -9.64 -12.76
C ASP A 142 7.58 -10.01 -11.58
N GLY A 143 6.89 -9.00 -11.02
CA GLY A 143 5.95 -9.15 -9.90
C GLY A 143 6.62 -9.35 -8.53
N ARG A 144 7.95 -9.31 -8.44
CA ARG A 144 8.70 -9.40 -7.17
C ARG A 144 9.24 -8.04 -6.78
N LEU A 145 9.12 -7.68 -5.50
CA LEU A 145 9.68 -6.42 -4.99
C LEU A 145 11.19 -6.43 -5.23
N ALA A 146 11.66 -5.50 -6.05
CA ALA A 146 13.06 -5.41 -6.43
C ALA A 146 13.77 -4.30 -5.65
N THR A 147 13.09 -3.18 -5.40
CA THR A 147 13.60 -2.10 -4.55
C THR A 147 12.48 -1.22 -4.01
N VAL A 148 12.78 -0.48 -2.96
CA VAL A 148 11.97 0.61 -2.41
C VAL A 148 12.81 1.89 -2.52
N THR A 149 12.21 2.96 -3.03
CA THR A 149 12.82 4.29 -3.08
C THR A 149 11.82 5.34 -2.60
N THR A 150 12.29 6.44 -2.04
CA THR A 150 11.44 7.58 -1.70
C THR A 150 11.35 8.53 -2.90
N ALA A 151 10.20 9.15 -3.12
CA ALA A 151 9.98 10.13 -4.16
C ALA A 151 10.47 11.54 -3.74
N ASP A 152 11.74 11.68 -3.38
CA ASP A 152 12.31 12.91 -2.81
C ASP A 152 13.09 13.79 -3.80
N ARG A 153 13.16 13.38 -5.08
CA ARG A 153 13.90 14.11 -6.11
C ARG A 153 13.16 15.36 -6.55
N SER A 154 13.91 16.40 -6.86
CA SER A 154 13.36 17.70 -7.26
C SER A 154 12.65 17.64 -8.61
N ARG A 155 11.38 18.06 -8.62
CA ARG A 155 10.47 18.21 -9.76
C ARG A 155 9.75 19.56 -9.70
N PRO A 156 10.41 20.65 -10.12
CA PRO A 156 9.80 21.98 -10.10
C PRO A 156 8.53 22.06 -10.97
N ASP A 157 8.48 21.32 -12.07
CA ASP A 157 7.33 21.21 -12.94
C ASP A 157 6.10 20.59 -12.24
N VAL A 158 6.31 19.62 -11.36
CA VAL A 158 5.24 19.06 -10.50
C VAL A 158 4.82 20.09 -9.47
N ALA A 159 5.76 20.83 -8.87
CA ALA A 159 5.46 21.89 -7.91
C ALA A 159 4.66 23.04 -8.55
N ASP A 160 4.88 23.35 -9.83
CA ASP A 160 4.13 24.39 -10.55
C ASP A 160 2.64 24.01 -10.69
N VAL A 161 2.34 22.71 -10.84
CA VAL A 161 0.96 22.18 -10.91
C VAL A 161 0.37 21.94 -9.52
N TYR A 162 1.20 21.53 -8.56
CA TYR A 162 0.81 21.18 -7.19
C TYR A 162 1.61 21.99 -6.13
N PRO A 163 1.42 23.33 -6.05
CA PRO A 163 2.28 24.19 -5.22
C PRO A 163 2.29 23.86 -3.72
N ALA A 164 1.19 23.30 -3.21
CA ALA A 164 1.04 22.96 -1.79
C ALA A 164 2.00 21.85 -1.32
N TYR A 165 2.57 21.07 -2.24
CA TYR A 165 3.39 19.89 -1.93
C TYR A 165 4.89 20.15 -2.12
N GLY A 166 5.27 21.23 -2.79
CA GLY A 166 6.67 21.53 -3.13
C GLY A 166 7.21 20.63 -4.26
N ALA A 167 8.53 20.66 -4.46
CA ALA A 167 9.18 19.99 -5.60
C ALA A 167 9.72 18.58 -5.29
N ALA A 168 9.79 18.15 -4.03
CA ALA A 168 10.40 16.87 -3.67
C ALA A 168 9.43 15.69 -3.88
N HIS A 169 9.09 15.41 -5.14
CA HIS A 169 8.09 14.38 -5.51
C HIS A 169 8.53 13.50 -6.70
N GLY A 170 9.77 13.64 -7.16
CA GLY A 170 10.37 12.78 -8.18
C GLY A 170 10.99 11.52 -7.57
N PHE A 171 10.95 10.41 -8.29
CA PHE A 171 11.69 9.19 -7.90
C PHE A 171 12.56 8.70 -9.05
N SER A 172 13.63 7.98 -8.70
CA SER A 172 14.48 7.27 -9.65
C SER A 172 15.09 6.03 -9.00
N ALA A 173 15.21 4.94 -9.74
CA ALA A 173 15.85 3.71 -9.28
C ALA A 173 16.71 3.09 -10.39
N VAL A 174 17.81 2.45 -10.00
CA VAL A 174 18.59 1.57 -10.86
C VAL A 174 18.53 0.17 -10.27
N LEU A 175 18.00 -0.78 -11.04
CA LEU A 175 17.88 -2.18 -10.65
C LEU A 175 18.98 -2.99 -11.36
N PRO A 176 19.47 -4.08 -10.76
CA PRO A 176 20.30 -5.04 -11.48
C PRO A 176 19.57 -5.52 -12.75
N THR A 177 20.27 -5.56 -13.88
CA THR A 177 19.71 -6.06 -15.12
C THR A 177 19.39 -7.56 -14.97
N PRO A 178 18.16 -8.00 -15.24
CA PRO A 178 17.83 -9.42 -15.20
C PRO A 178 18.54 -10.20 -16.32
N GLY A 179 18.42 -11.52 -16.30
CA GLY A 179 18.94 -12.37 -17.38
C GLY A 179 18.29 -12.06 -18.73
N ALA A 180 18.78 -12.69 -19.79
CA ALA A 180 18.21 -12.53 -21.12
C ALA A 180 16.75 -12.99 -21.18
N GLY A 181 15.89 -12.22 -21.83
CA GLY A 181 14.47 -12.53 -21.93
C GLY A 181 13.58 -11.30 -21.90
N VAL A 182 12.27 -11.54 -21.87
CA VAL A 182 11.24 -10.51 -21.73
C VAL A 182 10.93 -10.35 -20.24
N HIS A 183 10.99 -9.11 -19.77
CA HIS A 183 10.78 -8.74 -18.38
C HIS A 183 9.75 -7.61 -18.26
N SER A 184 9.18 -7.47 -17.06
CA SER A 184 8.25 -6.40 -16.74
C SER A 184 8.68 -5.68 -15.47
N VAL A 185 8.75 -4.35 -15.53
CA VAL A 185 9.01 -3.52 -14.36
C VAL A 185 7.82 -2.60 -14.10
N CYS A 186 7.30 -2.64 -12.87
CA CYS A 186 6.17 -1.81 -12.45
C CYS A 186 6.55 -0.98 -11.20
N ALA A 187 6.04 0.25 -11.11
CA ALA A 187 6.16 1.08 -9.90
C ALA A 187 4.79 1.33 -9.27
N PHE A 188 4.75 1.32 -7.94
CA PHE A 188 3.57 1.58 -7.13
C PHE A 188 3.89 2.67 -6.12
N ALA A 189 2.99 3.65 -5.97
CA ALA A 189 3.05 4.62 -4.89
C ALA A 189 2.47 4.01 -3.62
N ILE A 190 3.14 4.24 -2.49
CA ILE A 190 2.69 3.75 -1.20
C ILE A 190 1.90 4.85 -0.51
N ASN A 191 0.60 4.60 -0.41
CA ASN A 191 -0.39 5.50 0.16
C ASN A 191 -0.14 5.75 1.65
N VAL A 192 -0.34 6.99 2.06
CA VAL A 192 -0.34 7.41 3.45
C VAL A 192 -1.67 8.08 3.75
N GLY A 193 -2.39 7.57 4.75
CA GLY A 193 -3.67 8.16 5.18
C GLY A 193 -4.88 7.34 4.75
N ASP A 194 -5.97 8.04 4.48
CA ASP A 194 -7.31 7.53 4.24
C ASP A 194 -7.57 7.08 2.78
N GLY A 195 -6.59 7.14 1.88
CA GLY A 195 -6.68 6.52 0.56
C GLY A 195 -6.94 5.01 0.61
N THR A 196 -7.48 4.47 -0.47
CA THR A 196 -7.98 3.09 -0.56
C THR A 196 -6.99 2.08 -1.15
N THR A 197 -5.95 2.53 -1.85
CA THR A 197 -5.01 1.64 -2.56
C THR A 197 -3.59 2.19 -2.57
N ASN A 198 -2.61 1.33 -2.84
CA ASN A 198 -1.28 1.70 -3.31
C ASN A 198 -1.31 1.67 -4.86
N PRO A 199 -1.54 2.79 -5.56
CA PRO A 199 -1.82 2.76 -6.98
C PRO A 199 -0.57 2.43 -7.80
N GLN A 200 -0.77 1.70 -8.91
CA GLN A 200 0.28 1.47 -9.89
C GLN A 200 0.51 2.73 -10.72
N LEU A 201 1.71 3.32 -10.59
CA LEU A 201 2.13 4.52 -11.32
C LEU A 201 2.43 4.23 -12.80
N GLY A 202 2.83 2.99 -13.08
CA GLY A 202 3.09 2.53 -14.43
C GLY A 202 3.75 1.17 -14.44
N CYS A 203 3.56 0.45 -15.54
CA CYS A 203 4.29 -0.78 -15.81
C CYS A 203 4.80 -0.79 -17.26
N ARG A 204 6.01 -1.31 -17.47
CA ARG A 204 6.67 -1.38 -18.77
C ARG A 204 7.29 -2.75 -18.97
N GLN A 205 7.02 -3.33 -20.14
CA GLN A 205 7.76 -4.49 -20.63
C GLN A 205 9.03 -4.03 -21.34
N PHE A 206 10.10 -4.79 -21.18
CA PHE A 206 11.36 -4.60 -21.87
C PHE A 206 12.02 -5.94 -22.13
N THR A 207 12.93 -5.97 -23.10
CA THR A 207 13.67 -7.18 -23.46
C THR A 207 15.14 -6.98 -23.16
N VAL A 208 15.74 -7.93 -22.43
CA VAL A 208 17.20 -8.02 -22.26
C VAL A 208 17.72 -8.98 -23.31
N ALA A 209 18.59 -8.49 -24.19
CA ALA A 209 19.24 -9.33 -25.19
C ALA A 209 20.16 -10.37 -24.51
N PRO A 210 20.28 -11.59 -25.05
CA PRO A 210 21.34 -12.51 -24.65
C PRO A 210 22.71 -11.90 -24.95
N ALA A 211 23.78 -12.36 -24.28
CA ALA A 211 25.13 -11.92 -24.64
C ALA A 211 25.39 -12.12 -26.14
N ASN A 212 26.01 -11.14 -26.80
CA ASN A 212 26.33 -11.25 -28.22
C ASN A 212 27.33 -12.40 -28.43
N PRO A 213 26.97 -13.45 -29.18
CA PRO A 213 27.84 -14.59 -29.38
C PRO A 213 28.93 -14.34 -30.43
N GLY A 214 28.92 -13.20 -31.13
CA GLY A 214 29.90 -12.93 -32.18
C GLY A 214 29.84 -13.90 -33.36
N ASP A 215 30.90 -13.87 -34.17
CA ASP A 215 31.15 -14.78 -35.29
C ASP A 215 31.92 -16.02 -34.79
N ASP A 216 31.47 -16.58 -33.65
CA ASP A 216 32.17 -17.65 -32.91
C ASP A 216 31.77 -19.06 -33.37
N VAL A 217 30.72 -19.18 -34.19
CA VAL A 217 30.22 -20.46 -34.71
C VAL A 217 30.04 -20.41 -36.22
N ASP A 218 30.14 -21.55 -36.89
CA ASP A 218 29.78 -21.73 -38.29
C ASP A 218 28.88 -22.98 -38.50
N CYS A 219 28.49 -23.27 -39.75
CA CYS A 219 27.62 -24.41 -40.04
C CYS A 219 28.20 -25.78 -39.66
N ASN A 220 29.52 -25.92 -39.52
CA ASN A 220 30.16 -27.18 -39.12
C ASN A 220 30.06 -27.43 -37.60
N ASP A 221 29.74 -26.41 -36.80
CA ASP A 221 29.53 -26.53 -35.36
C ASP A 221 28.18 -27.17 -35.00
N PHE A 222 27.29 -27.35 -35.98
CA PHE A 222 25.95 -27.89 -35.80
C PHE A 222 25.79 -29.25 -36.46
N ALA A 223 25.26 -30.22 -35.70
CA ALA A 223 25.00 -31.56 -36.22
C ALA A 223 23.80 -31.63 -37.20
N THR A 224 22.86 -30.67 -37.13
CA THR A 224 21.65 -30.63 -37.95
C THR A 224 21.27 -29.19 -38.31
N GLN A 225 20.57 -29.02 -39.44
CA GLN A 225 20.01 -27.74 -39.88
C GLN A 225 19.11 -27.14 -38.81
N ARG A 226 18.28 -27.97 -38.16
CA ARG A 226 17.39 -27.54 -37.08
C ARG A 226 18.16 -26.92 -35.90
N ALA A 227 19.27 -27.51 -35.49
CA ALA A 227 20.07 -26.98 -34.39
C ALA A 227 20.70 -25.61 -34.76
N ALA A 228 21.20 -25.47 -35.99
CA ALA A 228 21.69 -24.20 -36.52
C ALA A 228 20.56 -23.15 -36.57
N GLN A 229 19.36 -23.55 -37.01
CA GLN A 229 18.19 -22.67 -37.06
C GLN A 229 17.73 -22.22 -35.67
N GLU A 230 17.74 -23.10 -34.67
CA GLU A 230 17.39 -22.75 -33.29
C GLU A 230 18.38 -21.72 -32.72
N TRP A 231 19.68 -21.88 -33.01
CA TRP A 231 20.70 -20.89 -32.66
C TRP A 231 20.48 -19.57 -33.39
N PHE A 232 20.27 -19.62 -34.71
CA PHE A 232 20.02 -18.44 -35.54
C PHE A 232 18.80 -17.66 -35.04
N ASN A 233 17.66 -18.33 -34.83
CA ASN A 233 16.43 -17.71 -34.34
C ASN A 233 16.59 -17.08 -32.95
N ARG A 234 17.49 -17.63 -32.11
CA ARG A 234 17.76 -17.09 -30.76
C ARG A 234 18.48 -15.74 -30.81
N TYR A 235 19.43 -15.56 -31.72
CA TYR A 235 20.30 -14.37 -31.76
C TYR A 235 19.91 -13.37 -32.84
N TYR A 236 19.30 -13.82 -33.94
CA TYR A 236 18.93 -12.99 -35.08
C TYR A 236 18.09 -11.76 -34.73
N PRO A 237 17.06 -11.83 -33.83
CA PRO A 237 16.30 -10.65 -33.45
C PRO A 237 17.12 -9.55 -32.75
N TYR A 238 18.28 -9.91 -32.19
CA TYR A 238 19.12 -9.01 -31.41
C TYR A 238 20.36 -8.55 -32.18
N TYR A 239 20.97 -9.45 -32.96
CA TYR A 239 22.28 -9.27 -33.58
C TYR A 239 22.31 -9.55 -35.08
N GLY A 240 21.18 -9.92 -35.70
CA GLY A 240 21.12 -10.36 -37.09
C GLY A 240 21.87 -11.68 -37.32
N ASP A 241 22.31 -11.92 -38.56
CA ASP A 241 23.10 -13.10 -38.92
C ASP A 241 24.57 -12.95 -38.49
N VAL A 242 24.80 -12.84 -37.18
CA VAL A 242 26.09 -12.50 -36.58
C VAL A 242 27.17 -13.56 -36.84
N ALA A 243 26.76 -14.82 -37.03
CA ALA A 243 27.60 -15.97 -37.32
C ALA A 243 27.56 -16.41 -38.80
N ARG A 244 26.93 -15.62 -39.67
CA ARG A 244 26.88 -15.85 -41.13
C ARG A 244 26.33 -17.23 -41.52
N LEU A 245 25.32 -17.70 -40.80
CA LEU A 245 24.72 -19.02 -41.01
C LEU A 245 23.71 -19.01 -42.18
N ASP A 246 23.22 -17.84 -42.60
CA ASP A 246 22.23 -17.64 -43.67
C ASP A 246 22.85 -16.84 -44.84
N GLY A 247 23.63 -17.53 -45.67
CA GLY A 247 24.38 -16.90 -46.76
C GLY A 247 23.51 -16.27 -47.86
N ASN A 248 22.28 -16.74 -48.03
CA ASN A 248 21.30 -16.25 -49.01
C ASN A 248 20.29 -15.24 -48.45
N ASN A 249 20.34 -14.96 -47.13
CA ASN A 249 19.47 -14.03 -46.41
C ASN A 249 17.97 -14.35 -46.57
N ASP A 250 17.61 -15.63 -46.61
CA ASP A 250 16.22 -16.07 -46.74
C ASP A 250 15.57 -16.45 -45.40
N GLY A 251 16.32 -16.32 -44.31
CA GLY A 251 15.95 -16.66 -42.94
C GLY A 251 16.23 -18.12 -42.55
N ARG A 252 16.86 -18.92 -43.43
CA ARG A 252 17.17 -20.33 -43.19
C ARG A 252 18.68 -20.52 -42.98
N ALA A 253 19.04 -20.88 -41.75
CA ALA A 253 20.42 -21.15 -41.41
C ALA A 253 20.87 -22.52 -41.96
N CYS A 254 22.07 -22.56 -42.53
CA CYS A 254 22.83 -23.77 -42.87
C CYS A 254 22.02 -24.85 -43.62
N GLU A 255 21.35 -24.45 -44.70
CA GLU A 255 20.45 -25.32 -45.49
C GLU A 255 21.12 -26.60 -46.05
N SER A 256 22.45 -26.66 -46.09
CA SER A 256 23.19 -27.85 -46.52
C SER A 256 23.31 -28.93 -45.45
N LEU A 257 22.98 -28.64 -44.20
CA LEU A 257 23.03 -29.62 -43.10
C LEU A 257 21.86 -30.61 -43.16
N PRO A 258 22.02 -31.82 -42.59
CA PRO A 258 20.93 -32.79 -42.45
C PRO A 258 19.76 -32.31 -41.59
#